data_AF-A0A674A4G1-F1
#
_entry.id   AF-A0A674A4G1-F1
#
_cell.length_a   1.000
_cell.length_b   1.000
_cell.length_c   1.000
_cell.angle_alpha   90.00
_cell.angle_beta   90.00
_cell.angle_gamma   90.00
#
_symmetry.space_group_name_H-M   'P 1'
#
loop_
_entity.id
_entity.type
_entity.pdbx_description
1 polymer ?
#
loop_
_entity_poly.entity_id
_entity_poly.type
_entity_poly.pdbx_seq_one_letter_code
_entity_poly.pdbx_strand_id
1 'polypeptide(L)'
;MVQYQNPLSHQLRNGGMSLKEWQTALAATGRLLVGFRKWYYNAAGFNKIGLMRDDTIHEDGDVKEALRRLPEKVYNDRMFRLKRALDLSMKQAVLPKEQWTQYEEDVHYLEPYLEEVIRERKEVEEWSKK
;
A
#
# COMPACT_ATOMS: atom_id res chain seq x y z
N MET A 1 -47.61 -20.01 -29.95
CA MET A 1 -46.76 -19.24 -29.00
C MET A 1 -47.25 -19.57 -27.60
N VAL A 2 -46.60 -20.51 -26.93
CA VAL A 2 -46.98 -20.93 -25.57
C VAL A 2 -46.22 -20.03 -24.62
N GLN A 3 -46.94 -19.18 -23.87
CA GLN A 3 -46.32 -18.39 -22.81
C GLN A 3 -45.92 -19.32 -21.67
N TYR A 4 -44.62 -19.40 -21.40
CA TYR A 4 -44.07 -20.20 -20.31
C TYR A 4 -44.23 -19.42 -19.01
N GLN A 5 -45.32 -19.67 -18.27
CA GLN A 5 -45.52 -19.12 -16.94
C GLN A 5 -44.54 -19.82 -15.99
N ASN A 6 -43.48 -19.13 -15.58
CA ASN A 6 -42.49 -19.62 -14.61
C ASN A 6 -43.18 -19.86 -13.23
N PRO A 7 -43.22 -21.10 -12.69
CA PRO A 7 -44.03 -21.44 -11.52
C PRO A 7 -43.40 -21.07 -10.16
N LEU A 8 -42.36 -20.23 -10.12
CA LEU A 8 -41.64 -19.85 -8.89
C LEU A 8 -41.84 -18.38 -8.48
N SER A 9 -42.98 -17.76 -8.80
CA SER A 9 -43.26 -16.37 -8.40
C SER A 9 -43.87 -16.22 -7.00
N HIS A 10 -43.95 -17.29 -6.21
CA HIS A 10 -44.38 -17.23 -4.82
C HIS A 10 -43.21 -17.64 -3.92
N GLN A 11 -42.80 -16.71 -3.05
CA GLN A 11 -41.83 -16.84 -1.95
C GLN A 11 -40.38 -16.40 -2.25
N LEU A 12 -40.13 -15.09 -2.20
CA LEU A 12 -38.97 -14.51 -1.49
C LEU A 12 -39.35 -13.13 -0.95
N ARG A 13 -40.02 -13.10 0.21
CA ARG A 13 -40.10 -11.92 1.07
C ARG A 13 -39.02 -12.09 2.13
N ASN A 14 -37.81 -11.61 1.87
CA ASN A 14 -36.74 -11.42 2.86
C ASN A 14 -35.81 -10.30 2.37
N GLY A 15 -35.56 -9.30 3.21
CA GLY A 15 -34.83 -8.07 2.87
C GLY A 15 -33.35 -8.30 2.55
N GLY A 16 -33.06 -8.63 1.30
CA GLY A 16 -31.70 -8.62 0.75
C GLY A 16 -31.42 -7.31 0.02
N MET A 17 -30.26 -6.70 0.29
CA MET A 17 -29.82 -5.47 -0.37
C MET A 17 -29.77 -5.63 -1.89
N SER A 18 -30.26 -4.62 -2.59
CA SER A 18 -30.23 -4.47 -4.05
C SER A 18 -28.79 -4.34 -4.57
N LEU A 19 -28.53 -4.76 -5.81
CA LEU A 19 -27.23 -4.62 -6.47
C LEU A 19 -26.68 -3.19 -6.42
N LYS A 20 -27.56 -2.18 -6.49
CA LYS A 20 -27.18 -0.75 -6.36
C LYS A 20 -26.77 -0.39 -4.94
N GLU A 21 -27.41 -0.98 -3.94
CA GLU A 21 -27.06 -0.80 -2.53
C GLU A 21 -25.72 -1.49 -2.23
N TRP A 22 -25.46 -2.67 -2.79
CA TRP A 22 -24.14 -3.32 -2.73
C TRP A 22 -23.04 -2.46 -3.36
N GLN A 23 -23.28 -1.89 -4.55
CA GLN A 23 -22.33 -0.98 -5.21
C GLN A 23 -22.06 0.28 -4.36
N THR A 24 -23.10 0.86 -3.78
CA THR A 24 -23.00 2.08 -2.96
C THR A 24 -22.33 1.79 -1.61
N ALA A 25 -22.63 0.65 -0.98
CA ALA A 25 -22.01 0.19 0.25
C ALA A 25 -20.52 -0.14 0.04
N LEU A 26 -20.16 -0.83 -1.04
CA LEU A 26 -18.75 -1.07 -1.42
C LEU A 26 -18.00 0.25 -1.64
N ALA A 27 -18.60 1.21 -2.34
CA ALA A 27 -18.01 2.53 -2.55
C ALA A 27 -17.88 3.35 -1.24
N ALA A 28 -18.86 3.25 -0.34
CA ALA A 28 -18.81 3.91 0.98
C ALA A 28 -17.74 3.30 1.89
N THR A 29 -17.64 1.97 1.92
CA THR A 29 -16.58 1.24 2.63
C THR A 29 -15.20 1.63 2.11
N GLY A 30 -15.04 1.77 0.78
CA GLY A 30 -13.80 2.25 0.17
C GLY A 30 -13.38 3.64 0.68
N ARG A 31 -14.30 4.60 0.77
CA ARG A 31 -14.01 5.96 1.29
C ARG A 31 -13.60 5.96 2.76
N LEU A 32 -14.26 5.16 3.59
CA LEU A 32 -13.91 5.02 5.01
C LEU A 32 -12.51 4.42 5.19
N LEU A 33 -12.17 3.39 4.40
CA LEU A 33 -10.84 2.79 4.41
C LEU A 33 -9.74 3.77 3.99
N VAL A 34 -9.98 4.60 2.98
CA VAL A 34 -9.02 5.64 2.57
C VAL A 34 -8.80 6.67 3.68
N GLY A 35 -9.87 7.13 4.33
CA GLY A 35 -9.76 8.04 5.47
C GLY A 35 -8.95 7.44 6.63
N PHE A 36 -9.20 6.18 6.96
CA PHE A 36 -8.45 5.46 7.99
C PHE A 36 -6.97 5.29 7.62
N ARG A 37 -6.65 4.93 6.38
CA ARG A 37 -5.27 4.80 5.87
C ARG A 37 -4.50 6.11 6.01
N LYS A 38 -5.11 7.24 5.59
CA LYS A 38 -4.50 8.57 5.71
C LYS A 38 -4.29 8.98 7.18
N TRP A 39 -5.24 8.67 8.05
CA TRP A 39 -5.07 8.91 9.49
C TRP A 39 -3.90 8.09 10.05
N TYR A 40 -3.83 6.79 9.74
CA TYR A 40 -2.77 5.90 10.21
C TYR A 40 -1.38 6.32 9.70
N TYR A 41 -1.29 6.73 8.43
CA TYR A 41 -0.07 7.28 7.84
C TYR A 41 0.49 8.45 8.66
N ASN A 42 -0.36 9.41 9.02
CA ASN A 42 0.05 10.57 9.83
C ASN A 42 0.36 10.19 11.28
N ALA A 43 -0.29 9.15 11.82
CA ALA A 43 -0.04 8.64 13.16
C ALA A 43 1.31 7.91 13.28
N ALA A 44 1.76 7.23 12.21
CA ALA A 44 3.02 6.49 12.18
C ALA A 44 4.26 7.38 12.36
N GLY A 45 4.17 8.66 12.01
CA GLY A 45 5.16 9.69 12.39
C GLY A 45 6.45 9.73 11.58
N PHE A 46 6.69 8.77 10.67
CA PHE A 46 7.85 8.78 9.78
C PHE A 46 7.85 9.99 8.82
N ASN A 47 6.66 10.51 8.48
CA ASN A 47 6.50 11.73 7.70
C ASN A 47 7.11 12.96 8.38
N LYS A 48 7.10 13.02 9.72
CA LYS A 48 7.65 14.15 10.51
C LYS A 48 9.17 14.24 10.47
N ILE A 49 9.84 13.14 10.16
CA ILE A 49 11.30 13.05 9.97
C ILE A 49 11.66 12.99 8.48
N GLY A 50 10.67 13.16 7.60
CA GLY A 50 10.86 13.27 6.16
C GLY A 50 11.27 11.96 5.49
N LEU A 51 10.86 10.83 6.04
CA LEU A 51 10.95 9.52 5.39
C LEU A 51 9.74 9.30 4.47
N MET A 52 9.93 8.42 3.49
CA MET A 52 8.87 7.81 2.68
C MET A 52 8.51 6.45 3.27
N ARG A 53 7.34 5.88 2.93
CA ARG A 53 6.93 4.55 3.45
C ARG A 53 7.99 3.49 3.19
N ASP A 54 8.50 3.42 1.96
CA ASP A 54 9.47 2.40 1.54
C ASP A 54 10.83 2.52 2.24
N ASP A 55 11.15 3.67 2.85
CA ASP A 55 12.35 3.84 3.67
C ASP A 55 12.24 3.08 5.01
N THR A 56 11.01 2.76 5.46
CA THR A 56 10.74 2.13 6.76
C THR A 56 10.67 0.59 6.71
N ILE A 57 10.78 0.00 5.52
CA ILE A 57 10.75 -1.44 5.32
C ILE A 57 12.02 -2.08 5.91
N HIS A 58 11.86 -3.23 6.57
CA HIS A 58 12.99 -3.99 7.08
C HIS A 58 13.84 -4.57 5.95
N GLU A 59 15.16 -4.31 5.96
CA GLU A 59 16.09 -4.72 4.91
C GLU A 59 16.48 -6.21 5.00
N ASP A 60 15.57 -7.09 4.58
CA ASP A 60 15.83 -8.51 4.39
C ASP A 60 16.63 -8.81 3.09
N GLY A 61 16.80 -10.09 2.75
CA GLY A 61 17.53 -10.51 1.55
C GLY A 61 16.89 -10.03 0.25
N ASP A 62 15.56 -10.05 0.16
CA ASP A 62 14.83 -9.63 -1.05
C ASP A 62 14.90 -8.11 -1.20
N VAL A 63 14.70 -7.38 -0.09
CA VAL A 63 14.77 -5.92 -0.06
C VAL A 63 16.16 -5.44 -0.44
N LYS A 64 17.23 -6.12 0.02
CA LYS A 64 18.60 -5.79 -0.39
C LYS A 64 18.82 -5.95 -1.88
N GLU A 65 18.31 -7.02 -2.48
CA GLU A 65 18.39 -7.24 -3.92
C GLU A 65 17.54 -6.21 -4.69
N ALA A 66 16.34 -5.88 -4.20
CA ALA A 66 15.51 -4.83 -4.78
C ALA A 66 16.19 -3.45 -4.72
N LEU A 67 16.83 -3.11 -3.60
CA LEU A 67 17.61 -1.88 -3.45
C LEU A 67 18.81 -1.83 -4.42
N ARG A 68 19.44 -2.98 -4.71
CA ARG A 68 20.55 -3.08 -5.67
C ARG A 68 20.09 -2.79 -7.11
N ARG A 69 18.83 -3.06 -7.44
CA ARG A 69 18.23 -2.83 -8.77
C ARG A 69 17.75 -1.39 -8.96
N LEU A 70 17.66 -0.60 -7.91
CA LEU A 70 17.19 0.79 -8.01
C LEU A 70 18.12 1.64 -8.88
N PRO A 71 17.56 2.62 -9.63
CA PRO A 71 18.35 3.65 -10.27
C PRO A 71 19.17 4.44 -9.25
N GLU A 72 20.43 4.74 -9.59
CA GLU A 72 21.38 5.40 -8.68
C GLU A 72 20.83 6.69 -8.07
N LYS A 73 20.13 7.51 -8.86
CA LYS A 73 19.50 8.74 -8.36
C LYS A 73 18.50 8.47 -7.24
N VAL A 74 17.61 7.49 -7.42
CA VAL A 74 16.57 7.14 -6.45
C VAL A 74 17.20 6.58 -5.18
N TYR A 75 18.24 5.76 -5.33
CA TYR A 75 19.00 5.23 -4.21
C TYR A 75 19.69 6.35 -3.40
N ASN A 76 20.32 7.30 -4.08
CA ASN A 76 20.96 8.45 -3.42
C ASN A 76 19.94 9.34 -2.71
N ASP A 77 18.77 9.58 -3.31
CA ASP A 77 17.68 10.34 -2.69
C ASP A 77 17.18 9.61 -1.42
N ARG A 78 17.05 8.28 -1.44
CA ARG A 78 16.76 7.45 -0.25
C ARG A 78 17.83 7.63 0.83
N MET A 79 19.10 7.49 0.47
CA MET A 79 20.20 7.61 1.43
C MET A 79 20.26 9.00 2.07
N PHE A 80 19.92 10.05 1.33
CA PHE A 80 19.81 11.39 1.88
C PHE A 80 18.69 11.48 2.93
N ARG A 81 17.49 10.95 2.63
CA ARG A 81 16.37 10.93 3.59
C ARG A 81 16.72 10.17 4.86
N LEU A 82 17.35 9.00 4.74
CA LEU A 82 17.77 8.18 5.88
C LEU A 82 18.81 8.90 6.76
N LYS A 83 19.83 9.53 6.15
CA LYS A 83 20.83 10.32 6.88
C LYS A 83 20.19 11.49 7.63
N ARG A 84 19.28 12.20 6.98
CA ARG A 84 18.51 13.30 7.61
C ARG A 84 17.66 12.80 8.77
N ALA A 85 16.95 11.69 8.58
CA ALA A 85 16.12 11.08 9.63
C ALA A 85 16.96 10.63 10.84
N LEU A 86 18.14 10.06 10.60
CA LEU A 86 19.08 9.69 11.65
C LEU A 86 19.57 10.92 12.42
N ASP A 87 19.96 11.99 11.74
CA ASP A 87 20.37 13.26 12.36
C ASP A 87 19.27 13.86 13.24
N LEU A 88 18.03 13.89 12.76
CA LEU A 88 16.87 14.35 13.51
C LEU A 88 16.57 13.46 14.72
N SER A 89 16.68 12.14 14.56
CA SER A 89 16.49 11.17 15.64
C SER A 89 17.53 11.37 16.74
N MET A 90 18.81 11.57 16.40
CA MET A 90 19.86 11.87 17.38
C MET A 90 19.58 13.17 18.14
N LYS A 91 19.04 14.18 17.46
CA LYS A 91 18.68 15.48 18.05
C LYS A 91 17.34 15.47 18.79
N GLN A 92 16.59 14.36 18.75
CA GLN A 92 15.20 14.28 19.24
C GLN A 92 14.33 15.43 18.68
N ALA A 93 14.57 15.80 17.43
CA ALA A 93 13.92 16.90 16.74
C ALA A 93 13.08 16.39 15.57
N VAL A 94 12.14 17.21 15.11
CA VAL A 94 11.30 16.94 13.93
C VAL A 94 11.50 18.03 12.89
N LEU A 95 11.18 17.72 11.62
CA LEU A 95 11.20 18.73 10.57
C LEU A 95 10.12 19.80 10.80
N PRO A 96 10.30 21.01 10.24
CA PRO A 96 9.20 21.95 10.05
C PRO A 96 8.05 21.30 9.29
N LYS A 97 6.80 21.68 9.62
CA LYS A 97 5.59 21.00 9.12
C LYS A 97 5.45 21.08 7.60
N GLU A 98 5.99 22.13 7.00
CA GLU A 98 6.02 22.39 5.56
C GLU A 98 6.91 21.39 4.81
N GLN A 99 7.85 20.74 5.51
CA GLN A 99 8.78 19.76 4.95
C GLN A 99 8.39 18.31 5.24
N TRP A 100 7.23 18.09 5.85
CA TRP A 100 6.74 16.73 6.11
C TRP A 100 6.28 16.08 4.82
N THR A 101 6.64 14.82 4.61
CA THR A 101 6.17 14.04 3.47
C THR A 101 4.64 13.96 3.49
N GLN A 102 3.98 14.43 2.44
CA GLN A 102 2.53 14.34 2.33
C GLN A 102 2.10 12.93 1.92
N TYR A 103 0.89 12.53 2.31
CA TYR A 103 0.36 11.20 1.95
C TYR A 103 0.20 11.03 0.44
N GLU A 104 -0.14 12.13 -0.24
CA GLU A 104 -0.35 12.18 -1.69
C GLU A 104 0.97 12.17 -2.49
N GLU A 105 2.08 12.58 -1.86
CA GLU A 105 3.41 12.65 -2.47
C GLU A 105 4.25 11.39 -2.21
N ASP A 106 3.78 10.49 -1.35
CA ASP A 106 4.50 9.26 -0.98
C ASP A 106 4.40 8.22 -2.12
N VAL A 107 5.46 8.16 -2.92
CA VAL A 107 5.62 7.21 -4.02
C VAL A 107 6.26 5.91 -3.51
N HIS A 108 5.63 4.77 -3.81
CA HIS A 108 6.20 3.44 -3.55
C HIS A 108 7.28 3.09 -4.58
N TYR A 109 8.45 3.72 -4.47
CA TYR A 109 9.54 3.57 -5.43
C TYR A 109 10.22 2.19 -5.39
N LEU A 110 10.10 1.44 -4.29
CA LEU A 110 10.75 0.14 -4.09
C LEU A 110 9.82 -1.04 -4.39
N GLU A 111 8.51 -0.86 -4.22
CA GLU A 111 7.47 -1.90 -4.38
C GLU A 111 7.58 -2.66 -5.72
N PRO A 112 7.75 -2.02 -6.90
CA PRO A 112 7.87 -2.74 -8.17
C PRO A 112 9.08 -3.69 -8.22
N TYR A 113 10.23 -3.25 -7.71
CA TYR A 113 11.46 -4.06 -7.70
C TYR A 113 11.37 -5.21 -6.69
N LEU A 114 10.72 -4.97 -5.55
CA LEU A 114 10.53 -5.98 -4.52
C LEU A 114 9.58 -7.09 -5.00
N GLU A 115 8.50 -6.73 -5.69
CA GLU A 115 7.59 -7.70 -6.29
C GLU A 115 8.28 -8.59 -7.34
N GLU A 116 9.16 -8.03 -8.16
CA GLU A 116 9.97 -8.78 -9.12
C GLU A 116 10.88 -9.81 -8.42
N VAL A 117 11.63 -9.38 -7.42
CA VAL A 117 12.55 -10.26 -6.66
C VAL A 117 11.78 -11.39 -5.96
N ILE A 118 10.65 -11.07 -5.33
CA ILE A 118 9.81 -12.07 -4.66
C ILE A 118 9.24 -13.07 -5.67
N ARG A 119 8.83 -12.60 -6.86
CA ARG A 119 8.31 -13.45 -7.93
C ARG A 119 9.39 -14.41 -8.45
N GLU A 120 10.59 -13.91 -8.73
CA GLU A 120 11.73 -14.73 -9.16
C GLU A 120 12.09 -15.80 -8.12
N ARG A 121 12.15 -15.44 -6.83
CA ARG A 121 12.41 -16.41 -5.75
C ARG A 121 11.35 -17.51 -5.72
N LYS A 122 10.06 -17.14 -5.78
CA LYS A 122 8.95 -18.10 -5.76
C LYS A 122 9.01 -19.05 -6.96
N GLU A 123 9.35 -18.54 -8.14
CA GLU A 123 9.52 -19.37 -9.34
C GLU A 123 10.64 -20.41 -9.15
N VAL A 124 11.79 -20.01 -8.60
CA VAL A 124 12.89 -20.93 -8.29
C VAL A 124 12.48 -21.97 -7.24
N GLU A 125 11.75 -21.56 -6.20
CA GLU A 125 11.24 -22.49 -5.18
C GLU A 125 10.24 -23.49 -5.75
N GLU A 126 9.33 -23.06 -6.63
CA GLU A 126 8.35 -23.93 -7.29
C GLU A 126 9.04 -24.91 -8.26
N TRP A 127 10.04 -24.44 -9.00
CA TRP A 127 10.85 -25.28 -9.87
C TRP A 127 11.63 -26.33 -9.07
N SER A 128 12.24 -25.94 -7.94
CA SER A 128 13.06 -26.85 -7.12
C SER A 128 12.25 -27.90 -6.37
N LYS A 129 10.94 -27.68 -6.20
CA LYS A 129 10.00 -28.65 -5.58
C LYS A 129 9.53 -29.71 -6.56
N LYS A 130 9.72 -29.52 -7.86
CA LYS A 130 9.29 -30.42 -8.93
C LYS A 130 10.39 -31.41 -9.30
#